data_AF-V5QP60-F1
#
_entry.id   AF-V5QP60-F1
#
_cell.length_a   1.000
_cell.length_b   1.000
_cell.length_c   1.000
_cell.angle_alpha   90.00
_cell.angle_beta   90.00
_cell.angle_gamma   90.00
#
_symmetry.space_group_name_H-M   'P 1'
#
loop_
_entity.id
_entity.type
_entity.pdbx_description
1 polymer ?
#
loop_
_entity_poly.entity_id
_entity_poly.type
_entity_poly.pdbx_seq_one_letter_code
_entity_poly.pdbx_strand_id
1 'polypeptide(L)'
;IVGADPIQGLEKPIYEIMSATQVTVPESEKAVGGHLREVGLTFYFFNQLPMIIADNIDKSLSEAFEPLGITDWNDVFWVAHPGNWSIMDAIEVKLGLQQEKLSTARHVFAEYGNMQSATVYFVMDEVRKRSVREGRATTGYGLEWGVLAHHRDRGASQRAALGFSMEP
;
A
#
# COMPACT_ATOMS: atom_id res chain seq x y z
N ILE A 1 -1.13 17.15 1.67
CA ILE A 1 -2.47 17.67 1.31
C ILE A 1 -2.94 16.82 0.14
N VAL A 2 -4.12 16.22 0.23
CA VAL A 2 -4.76 15.62 -0.96
C VAL A 2 -5.60 16.74 -1.57
N GLY A 3 -5.29 17.09 -2.81
CA GLY A 3 -5.99 18.14 -3.56
C GLY A 3 -6.63 17.57 -4.82
N ALA A 4 -7.49 18.38 -5.43
CA ALA A 4 -8.02 18.19 -6.77
C ALA A 4 -7.81 19.50 -7.55
N ASP A 5 -7.71 19.40 -8.87
CA ASP A 5 -7.57 20.56 -9.77
C ASP A 5 -6.33 21.42 -9.45
N PRO A 6 -5.11 20.86 -9.53
CA PRO A 6 -3.90 21.58 -9.16
C PRO A 6 -3.71 22.83 -10.03
N ILE A 7 -3.35 23.95 -9.39
CA ILE A 7 -3.06 25.19 -10.13
C ILE A 7 -1.73 25.01 -10.87
N GLN A 8 -1.81 24.84 -12.20
CA GLN A 8 -0.63 24.64 -13.05
C GLN A 8 0.42 25.73 -12.82
N GLY A 9 1.67 25.32 -12.58
CA GLY A 9 2.80 26.21 -12.35
C GLY A 9 2.93 26.73 -10.91
N LEU A 10 1.91 26.58 -10.07
CA LEU A 10 1.95 26.94 -8.65
C LEU A 10 2.06 25.70 -7.76
N GLU A 11 1.22 24.70 -8.02
CA GLU A 11 1.20 23.44 -7.27
C GLU A 11 1.97 22.37 -8.03
N LYS A 12 2.85 21.65 -7.32
CA LYS A 12 3.63 20.53 -7.84
C LYS A 12 3.17 19.25 -7.15
N PRO A 13 2.37 18.41 -7.83
CA PRO A 13 1.97 17.14 -7.26
C PRO A 13 3.19 16.21 -7.08
N ILE A 14 3.19 15.44 -6.00
CA ILE A 14 4.21 14.40 -5.74
C ILE A 14 3.78 13.08 -6.38
N TYR A 15 2.49 12.78 -6.25
CA TYR A 15 1.80 11.63 -6.84
C TYR A 15 0.45 12.11 -7.33
N GLU A 16 -0.08 11.47 -8.37
CA GLU A 16 -1.45 11.68 -8.84
C GLU A 16 -2.24 10.38 -8.68
N ILE A 17 -3.45 10.44 -8.15
CA ILE A 17 -4.30 9.26 -7.96
C ILE A 17 -5.14 9.07 -9.22
N MET A 18 -5.00 7.93 -9.87
CA MET A 18 -5.76 7.60 -11.07
C MET A 18 -7.06 6.88 -10.72
N SER A 19 -6.98 5.91 -9.80
CA SER A 19 -8.15 5.18 -9.32
C SER A 19 -7.96 4.71 -7.89
N ALA A 20 -9.08 4.40 -7.22
CA ALA A 20 -9.08 3.80 -5.90
C ALA A 20 -10.20 2.77 -5.80
N THR A 21 -9.86 1.57 -5.36
CA THR A 21 -10.78 0.46 -5.16
C THR A 21 -10.70 -0.05 -3.73
N GLN A 22 -11.78 -0.68 -3.28
CA GLN A 22 -11.83 -1.35 -1.99
C GLN A 22 -12.59 -2.65 -2.12
N VAL A 23 -12.00 -3.74 -1.63
CA VAL A 23 -12.62 -5.06 -1.53
C VAL A 23 -12.75 -5.41 -0.05
N THR A 24 -13.88 -6.01 0.31
CA THR A 24 -14.04 -6.69 1.60
C THR A 24 -13.94 -8.18 1.32
N VAL A 25 -12.95 -8.86 1.90
CA VAL A 25 -12.74 -10.29 1.64
C VAL A 25 -13.93 -11.07 2.22
N PRO A 26 -14.63 -11.91 1.44
CA PRO A 26 -15.73 -12.71 1.95
C PRO A 26 -15.30 -13.59 3.13
N GLU A 27 -16.21 -13.83 4.08
CA GLU A 27 -16.00 -14.75 5.22
C GLU A 27 -14.82 -14.39 6.13
N SER A 28 -14.38 -13.12 6.11
CA SER A 28 -13.24 -12.62 6.86
C SER A 28 -13.63 -11.73 8.05
N GLU A 29 -14.90 -11.70 8.44
CA GLU A 29 -15.44 -10.82 9.50
C GLU A 29 -14.78 -11.06 10.86
N LYS A 30 -14.25 -12.27 11.07
CA LYS A 30 -13.55 -12.67 12.30
C LYS A 30 -12.02 -12.62 12.16
N ALA A 31 -11.49 -12.27 10.99
CA ALA A 31 -10.05 -12.27 10.74
C ALA A 31 -9.34 -11.20 11.57
N VAL A 32 -9.96 -10.02 11.73
CA VAL A 32 -9.51 -8.98 12.65
C VAL A 32 -10.73 -8.24 13.20
N GLY A 33 -10.63 -7.75 14.42
CA GLY A 33 -11.64 -6.85 14.96
C GLY A 33 -11.18 -6.09 16.17
N GLY A 34 -11.93 -5.03 16.46
CA GLY A 34 -11.75 -4.17 17.61
C GLY A 34 -13.04 -4.07 18.40
N HIS A 35 -12.94 -4.17 19.72
CA HIS A 35 -14.04 -3.89 20.64
C HIS A 35 -13.69 -2.70 21.51
N LEU A 36 -14.54 -1.68 21.48
CA LEU A 36 -14.48 -0.60 22.47
C LEU A 36 -15.13 -1.09 23.76
N ARG A 37 -14.37 -1.09 24.84
CA ARG A 37 -14.78 -1.52 26.19
C ARG A 37 -14.41 -0.44 27.20
N GLU A 38 -14.85 -0.58 28.44
CA GLU A 38 -14.46 0.34 29.53
C GLU A 38 -12.93 0.38 29.74
N VAL A 39 -12.26 -0.75 29.46
CA VAL A 39 -10.78 -0.85 29.49
C VAL A 39 -10.08 -0.24 28.26
N GLY A 40 -10.83 0.43 27.39
CA GLY A 40 -10.34 0.99 26.14
C GLY A 40 -10.61 0.11 24.92
N LEU A 41 -9.84 0.34 23.85
CA LEU A 41 -9.98 -0.39 22.59
C LEU A 41 -9.14 -1.68 22.63
N THR A 42 -9.80 -2.83 22.58
CA THR A 42 -9.14 -4.15 22.53
C THR A 42 -9.17 -4.70 21.10
N PHE A 43 -8.07 -5.26 20.63
CA PHE A 43 -7.96 -5.88 19.31
C PHE A 43 -7.79 -7.39 19.41
N TYR A 44 -8.29 -8.12 18.40
CA TYR A 44 -7.96 -9.52 18.18
C TYR A 44 -7.57 -9.72 16.72
N PHE A 45 -6.59 -10.59 16.51
CA PHE A 45 -6.05 -10.94 15.20
C PHE A 45 -6.10 -12.45 15.02
N PHE A 46 -6.65 -12.91 13.91
CA PHE A 46 -6.66 -14.33 13.56
C PHE A 46 -5.35 -14.68 12.83
N ASN A 47 -4.75 -15.82 13.18
CA ASN A 47 -3.42 -16.20 12.67
C ASN A 47 -3.34 -16.32 11.13
N GLN A 48 -4.48 -16.50 10.45
CA GLN A 48 -4.54 -16.65 8.99
C GLN A 48 -4.57 -15.31 8.23
N LEU A 49 -4.57 -14.17 8.93
CA LEU A 49 -4.66 -12.86 8.31
C LEU A 49 -3.63 -12.62 7.17
N PRO A 50 -2.34 -12.97 7.31
CA PRO A 50 -1.38 -12.80 6.21
C PRO A 50 -1.78 -13.51 4.93
N MET A 51 -2.27 -14.76 5.03
CA MET A 51 -2.69 -15.55 3.88
C MET A 51 -3.98 -15.02 3.28
N ILE A 52 -4.97 -14.66 4.11
CA ILE A 52 -6.20 -14.02 3.65
C ILE A 52 -5.88 -12.77 2.84
N ILE A 53 -4.92 -11.97 3.29
CA ILE A 53 -4.52 -10.76 2.56
C ILE A 53 -3.84 -11.13 1.24
N ALA A 54 -2.82 -11.98 1.28
CA ALA A 54 -2.07 -12.37 0.10
C ALA A 54 -2.95 -13.01 -0.98
N ASP A 55 -3.90 -13.87 -0.60
CA ASP A 55 -4.76 -14.58 -1.54
C ASP A 55 -5.76 -13.67 -2.28
N ASN A 56 -6.04 -12.48 -1.75
CA ASN A 56 -7.04 -11.57 -2.32
C ASN A 56 -6.45 -10.31 -2.98
N ILE A 57 -5.18 -9.99 -2.69
CA ILE A 57 -4.54 -8.78 -3.22
C ILE A 57 -4.38 -8.86 -4.74
N ASP A 58 -4.05 -10.03 -5.29
CA ASP A 58 -3.80 -10.23 -6.73
C ASP A 58 -5.02 -9.86 -7.59
N LYS A 59 -6.22 -10.24 -7.14
CA LYS A 59 -7.47 -9.85 -7.80
C LYS A 59 -7.66 -8.33 -7.79
N SER A 60 -7.42 -7.69 -6.65
CA SER A 60 -7.55 -6.24 -6.51
C SER A 60 -6.56 -5.49 -7.40
N LEU A 61 -5.34 -6.01 -7.55
CA LEU A 61 -4.32 -5.48 -8.46
C LEU A 61 -4.73 -5.68 -9.92
N SER A 62 -5.16 -6.88 -10.28
CA SER A 62 -5.59 -7.21 -11.63
C SER A 62 -6.73 -6.30 -12.11
N GLU A 63 -7.77 -6.11 -11.30
CA GLU A 63 -8.89 -5.21 -11.62
C GLU A 63 -8.43 -3.74 -11.72
N ALA A 64 -7.47 -3.33 -10.90
CA ALA A 64 -6.94 -1.98 -10.90
C ALA A 64 -6.09 -1.71 -12.17
N PHE A 65 -5.19 -2.63 -12.52
CA PHE A 65 -4.24 -2.48 -13.62
C PHE A 65 -4.73 -2.96 -14.98
N GLU A 66 -5.88 -3.65 -15.06
CA GLU A 66 -6.48 -4.10 -16.33
C GLU A 66 -6.58 -2.99 -17.39
N PRO A 67 -7.07 -1.76 -17.08
CA PRO A 67 -7.18 -0.70 -18.07
C PRO A 67 -5.83 -0.19 -18.60
N LEU A 68 -4.74 -0.52 -17.90
CA LEU A 68 -3.37 -0.09 -18.20
C LEU A 68 -2.56 -1.16 -18.92
N GLY A 69 -3.06 -2.39 -18.99
CA GLY A 69 -2.34 -3.52 -19.58
C GLY A 69 -1.08 -3.94 -18.80
N ILE A 70 -0.93 -3.50 -17.55
CA ILE A 70 0.19 -3.88 -16.68
C ILE A 70 -0.13 -5.22 -16.02
N THR A 71 0.73 -6.21 -16.21
CA THR A 71 0.56 -7.57 -15.67
C THR A 71 1.71 -8.05 -14.80
N ASP A 72 2.88 -7.40 -14.87
CA ASP A 72 4.01 -7.68 -13.97
C ASP A 72 4.02 -6.69 -12.81
N TRP A 73 3.82 -7.20 -11.60
CA TRP A 73 3.81 -6.42 -10.37
C TRP A 73 5.18 -5.83 -10.00
N ASN A 74 6.26 -6.25 -10.68
CA ASN A 74 7.59 -5.66 -10.54
C ASN A 74 7.79 -4.40 -11.38
N ASP A 75 6.94 -4.13 -12.37
CA ASP A 75 7.02 -2.94 -13.22
C ASP A 75 6.43 -1.67 -12.57
N VAL A 76 5.82 -1.81 -11.39
CA VAL A 76 5.17 -0.70 -10.65
C VAL A 76 5.83 -0.44 -9.31
N PHE A 77 5.88 0.81 -8.84
CA PHE A 77 6.38 1.08 -7.48
C PHE A 77 5.34 0.71 -6.43
N TRP A 78 5.79 0.33 -5.23
CA TRP A 78 4.94 -0.19 -4.18
C TRP A 78 4.93 0.71 -2.94
N VAL A 79 3.71 0.99 -2.47
CA VAL A 79 3.42 1.60 -1.18
C VAL A 79 2.50 0.66 -0.42
N ALA A 80 3.07 -0.35 0.24
CA ALA A 80 2.30 -1.30 1.05
C ALA A 80 2.19 -0.82 2.50
N HIS A 81 0.99 -0.91 3.09
CA HIS A 81 0.80 -0.79 4.54
C HIS A 81 1.52 -1.98 5.21
N PRO A 82 2.49 -1.75 6.11
CA PRO A 82 3.15 -2.84 6.82
C PRO A 82 2.42 -3.09 8.15
N GLY A 83 1.32 -3.87 8.12
CA GLY A 83 0.58 -4.20 9.34
C GLY A 83 1.39 -5.06 10.31
N ASN A 84 2.11 -6.04 9.76
CA ASN A 84 3.14 -6.84 10.42
C ASN A 84 4.12 -7.41 9.38
N TRP A 85 5.24 -7.99 9.83
CA TRP A 85 6.25 -8.60 8.96
C TRP A 85 5.68 -9.72 8.07
N SER A 86 4.90 -10.62 8.65
CA SER A 86 4.36 -11.80 7.95
C SER A 86 3.41 -11.45 6.81
N ILE A 87 2.68 -10.34 6.89
CA ILE A 87 1.83 -9.87 5.79
C ILE A 87 2.68 -9.44 4.59
N MET A 88 3.78 -8.72 4.82
CA MET A 88 4.68 -8.32 3.74
C MET A 88 5.34 -9.55 3.09
N ASP A 89 5.78 -10.52 3.90
CA ASP A 89 6.36 -11.77 3.39
C ASP A 89 5.35 -12.57 2.56
N ALA A 90 4.11 -12.66 3.02
CA ALA A 90 3.05 -13.37 2.30
C ALA A 90 2.73 -12.70 0.95
N ILE A 91 2.67 -11.35 0.91
CA ILE A 91 2.45 -10.60 -0.33
C ILE A 91 3.62 -10.80 -1.31
N GLU A 92 4.86 -10.67 -0.82
CA GLU A 92 6.08 -10.82 -1.64
C GLU A 92 6.13 -12.20 -2.30
N VAL A 93 5.91 -13.27 -1.52
CA VAL A 93 5.90 -14.65 -2.03
C VAL A 93 4.75 -14.90 -3.00
N LYS A 94 3.53 -14.46 -2.65
CA LYS A 94 2.33 -14.74 -3.44
C LYS A 94 2.37 -14.08 -4.81
N LEU A 95 2.87 -12.84 -4.87
CA LEU A 95 2.93 -12.04 -6.09
C LEU A 95 4.26 -12.20 -6.84
N GLY A 96 5.23 -12.94 -6.30
CA GLY A 96 6.56 -13.08 -6.90
C GLY A 96 7.30 -11.75 -7.00
N LEU A 97 7.16 -10.89 -5.99
CA LEU A 97 7.83 -9.58 -6.00
C LEU A 97 9.33 -9.75 -5.77
N GLN A 98 10.11 -8.91 -6.44
CA GLN A 98 11.51 -8.69 -6.11
C GLN A 98 11.62 -8.15 -4.68
N GLN A 99 12.68 -8.54 -3.97
CA GLN A 99 12.87 -8.24 -2.55
C GLN A 99 12.86 -6.72 -2.26
N GLU A 100 13.28 -5.92 -3.25
CA GLU A 100 13.38 -4.48 -3.17
C GLU A 100 12.01 -3.79 -3.18
N LYS A 101 10.96 -4.42 -3.77
CA LYS A 101 9.64 -3.77 -3.96
C LYS A 101 9.01 -3.36 -2.65
N LEU A 102 9.11 -4.18 -1.61
CA LEU A 102 8.55 -3.89 -0.29
C LEU A 102 9.59 -3.33 0.71
N SER A 103 10.83 -3.12 0.28
CA SER A 103 11.94 -2.70 1.16
C SER A 103 11.67 -1.39 1.92
N THR A 104 10.97 -0.45 1.30
CA THR A 104 10.64 0.84 1.92
C THR A 104 9.51 0.70 2.95
N ALA A 105 8.51 -0.14 2.70
CA ALA A 105 7.50 -0.47 3.69
C ALA A 105 8.13 -1.18 4.90
N ARG A 106 9.04 -2.12 4.65
CA ARG A 106 9.83 -2.82 5.68
C ARG A 106 10.67 -1.86 6.51
N HIS A 107 11.33 -0.90 5.87
CA HIS A 107 12.11 0.12 6.57
C HIS A 107 11.24 1.00 7.47
N VAL A 108 10.13 1.52 6.96
CA VAL A 108 9.20 2.33 7.77
C VAL A 108 8.67 1.54 8.96
N PHE A 109 8.35 0.26 8.77
CA PHE A 109 7.92 -0.60 9.87
C PHE A 109 9.02 -0.82 10.92
N ALA A 110 10.27 -1.00 10.49
CA ALA A 110 11.39 -1.17 11.41
C ALA A 110 11.64 0.08 12.26
N GLU A 111 11.50 1.28 11.67
CA GLU A 111 11.75 2.55 12.35
C GLU A 111 10.59 3.01 13.24
N TYR A 112 9.34 2.79 12.79
CA TYR A 112 8.16 3.40 13.41
C TYR A 112 7.09 2.40 13.88
N GLY A 113 7.22 1.12 13.52
CA GLY A 113 6.20 0.10 13.78
C GLY A 113 4.89 0.33 13.01
N ASN A 114 3.83 -0.34 13.44
CA ASN A 114 2.49 -0.15 12.88
C ASN A 114 1.81 1.09 13.49
N MET A 115 1.86 2.22 12.79
CA MET A 115 1.14 3.47 13.13
C MET A 115 -0.29 3.50 12.58
N GLN A 116 -0.91 2.33 12.38
CA GLN A 116 -2.26 2.20 11.83
C GLN A 116 -2.39 2.88 10.45
N SER A 117 -3.49 3.60 10.21
CA SER A 117 -3.74 4.26 8.92
C SER A 117 -2.68 5.28 8.52
N ALA A 118 -1.89 5.80 9.47
CA ALA A 118 -0.84 6.77 9.16
C ALA A 118 0.35 6.13 8.42
N THR A 119 0.59 4.83 8.61
CA THR A 119 1.82 4.18 8.15
C THR A 119 2.01 4.27 6.64
N VAL A 120 0.94 4.16 5.84
CA VAL A 120 1.06 4.27 4.37
C VAL A 120 1.58 5.62 3.92
N TYR A 121 1.24 6.71 4.60
CA TYR A 121 1.75 8.04 4.25
C TYR A 121 3.24 8.19 4.56
N PHE A 122 3.73 7.51 5.61
CA PHE A 122 5.16 7.44 5.90
C PHE A 122 5.91 6.63 4.83
N VAL A 123 5.30 5.54 4.34
CA VAL A 123 5.85 4.78 3.21
C VAL A 123 5.91 5.64 1.95
N MET A 124 4.83 6.35 1.59
CA MET A 124 4.83 7.28 0.45
C MET A 124 5.93 8.35 0.58
N ASP A 125 6.06 8.95 1.77
CA ASP A 125 7.05 9.99 2.03
C ASP A 125 8.49 9.45 1.93
N GLU A 126 8.74 8.24 2.41
CA GLU A 126 10.05 7.61 2.30
C GLU A 126 10.37 7.19 0.85
N VAL A 127 9.38 6.71 0.09
CA VAL A 127 9.55 6.36 -1.34
C VAL A 127 10.01 7.59 -2.14
N ARG A 128 9.33 8.74 -2.02
CA ARG A 128 9.77 9.96 -2.73
C ARG A 128 11.15 10.44 -2.26
N LYS A 129 11.45 10.37 -0.95
CA LYS A 129 12.73 10.83 -0.40
C LYS A 129 13.88 9.97 -0.89
N ARG A 130 13.69 8.65 -0.95
CA ARG A 130 14.66 7.71 -1.52
C ARG A 130 14.87 7.97 -3.00
N SER A 131 13.79 8.15 -3.75
CA SER A 131 13.86 8.45 -5.19
C SER A 131 14.71 9.70 -5.47
N VAL A 132 14.51 10.77 -4.71
CA VAL A 132 15.33 11.99 -4.80
C VAL A 132 16.79 11.73 -4.42
N ARG A 133 17.04 11.06 -3.28
CA ARG A 133 18.41 10.74 -2.83
C ARG A 133 19.18 9.88 -3.83
N GLU A 134 18.50 9.01 -4.56
CA GLU A 134 19.06 8.12 -5.57
C GLU A 134 19.12 8.75 -6.97
N GLY A 135 18.62 9.98 -7.15
CA GLY A 135 18.60 10.65 -8.46
C GLY A 135 17.69 9.96 -9.48
N ARG A 136 16.58 9.36 -9.03
CA ARG A 136 15.61 8.68 -9.90
C ARG A 136 14.81 9.70 -10.71
N ALA A 137 14.35 9.27 -11.89
CA ALA A 137 13.60 10.12 -12.81
C ALA A 137 12.19 10.51 -12.33
N THR A 138 11.64 9.81 -11.34
CA THR A 138 10.31 10.08 -10.77
C THR A 138 10.31 9.90 -9.26
N THR A 139 9.29 10.41 -8.57
CA THR A 139 9.06 10.22 -7.12
C THR A 139 8.72 8.78 -6.70
N GLY A 140 8.61 7.86 -7.66
CA GLY A 140 8.28 6.44 -7.47
C GLY A 140 9.37 5.52 -8.02
N TYR A 141 10.63 5.72 -7.64
CA TYR A 141 11.78 4.94 -8.10
C TYR A 141 12.08 5.00 -9.60
N GLY A 142 11.62 6.03 -10.30
CA GLY A 142 11.75 6.13 -11.76
C GLY A 142 10.70 5.31 -12.52
N LEU A 143 9.73 4.72 -11.83
CA LEU A 143 8.60 4.00 -12.42
C LEU A 143 7.41 4.95 -12.53
N GLU A 144 6.76 4.97 -13.68
CA GLU A 144 5.59 5.83 -13.94
C GLU A 144 4.42 5.46 -13.03
N TRP A 145 4.11 4.17 -12.95
CA TRP A 145 2.95 3.64 -12.24
C TRP A 145 3.31 3.03 -10.89
N GLY A 146 2.38 3.17 -9.95
CA GLY A 146 2.52 2.55 -8.64
C GLY A 146 1.19 2.16 -8.02
N VAL A 147 1.30 1.30 -7.02
CA VAL A 147 0.19 0.84 -6.22
C VAL A 147 0.40 1.17 -4.76
N LEU A 148 -0.62 1.76 -4.15
CA LEU A 148 -0.77 1.86 -2.72
C LEU A 148 -1.72 0.76 -2.25
N ALA A 149 -1.20 -0.21 -1.51
CA ALA A 149 -1.96 -1.31 -0.94
C ALA A 149 -2.12 -1.12 0.56
N HIS A 150 -3.36 -1.01 1.05
CA HIS A 150 -3.67 -0.86 2.46
C HIS A 150 -4.67 -1.93 2.92
N HIS A 151 -4.38 -2.62 4.02
CA HIS A 151 -5.28 -3.58 4.65
C HIS A 151 -5.80 -3.04 5.98
N ARG A 152 -7.08 -3.29 6.30
CA ARG A 152 -7.74 -2.82 7.53
C ARG A 152 -8.55 -3.91 8.22
N ASP A 153 -8.76 -3.68 9.51
CA ASP A 153 -9.26 -4.67 10.46
C ASP A 153 -10.74 -5.05 10.29
N ARG A 154 -11.62 -4.14 9.85
CA ARG A 154 -13.03 -4.50 9.64
C ARG A 154 -13.21 -5.35 8.38
N GLY A 155 -13.35 -6.66 8.56
CA GLY A 155 -13.65 -7.64 7.50
C GLY A 155 -12.52 -7.82 6.49
N ALA A 156 -11.27 -7.85 6.98
CA ALA A 156 -10.04 -7.92 6.18
C ALA A 156 -10.13 -7.09 4.89
N SER A 157 -10.59 -5.84 4.99
CA SER A 157 -10.81 -5.03 3.82
C SER A 157 -9.47 -4.58 3.25
N GLN A 158 -9.33 -4.74 1.95
CA GLN A 158 -8.18 -4.33 1.17
C GLN A 158 -8.56 -3.10 0.35
N ARG A 159 -7.64 -2.14 0.31
CA ARG A 159 -7.73 -0.95 -0.53
C ARG A 159 -6.52 -0.96 -1.44
N ALA A 160 -6.77 -0.78 -2.72
CA ALA A 160 -5.74 -0.47 -3.69
C ALA A 160 -6.03 0.94 -4.22
N ALA A 161 -5.04 1.82 -4.19
CA ALA A 161 -5.08 3.06 -4.96
C ALA A 161 -3.97 2.99 -5.99
N LEU A 162 -4.34 3.26 -7.24
CA LEU A 162 -3.38 3.42 -8.33
C LEU A 162 -2.97 4.87 -8.36
N GLY A 163 -1.68 5.10 -8.45
CA GLY A 163 -1.16 6.42 -8.65
C GLY A 163 -0.03 6.45 -9.65
N PHE A 164 0.14 7.61 -10.27
CA PHE A 164 1.31 7.97 -11.03
C PHE A 164 2.31 8.66 -10.14
N SER A 165 3.59 8.45 -10.40
CA SER A 165 4.65 9.28 -9.85
C SER A 165 4.96 10.44 -10.81
N MET A 166 5.33 11.57 -10.22
CA MET A 166 5.67 12.78 -10.96
C MET A 166 7.19 12.93 -11.04
N GLU A 167 7.65 13.84 -11.89
CA GLU A 167 9.05 14.27 -11.86
C GLU A 167 9.41 14.83 -10.46
N PRO A 168 10.65 14.61 -9.96
CA PRO A 168 11.08 14.99 -8.62
C PRO A 168 11.02 16.49 -8.28
#